data_AF-A0A7S0ZZW8-F1
#
_entry.id   AF-A0A7S0ZZW8-F1
#
_cell.length_a   1.000
_cell.length_b   1.000
_cell.length_c   1.000
_cell.angle_alpha   90.00
_cell.angle_beta   90.00
_cell.angle_gamma   90.00
#
_symmetry.space_group_name_H-M   'P 1'
#
loop_
_entity.id
_entity.type
_entity.pdbx_description
1 polymer ?
#
loop_
_entity_poly.entity_id
_entity_poly.type
_entity_poly.pdbx_seq_one_letter_code
_entity_poly.pdbx_strand_id
1 'polypeptide(L)'
;GRKTFRKVQCPPGYRPAATEVFLYFWDDRDGPTCQGWWFGSQVGGTDVFLCNQQGTLEPPRSEWVWSDGLVKDEIVVMSIEEKMAMNEDDCEFVGDSEGVVDSSFSGGGASEFELLSQRASSLTNLWKAAAKKAQNKVASLETSVNQTMEMVTQAVESDADEGLIYRAQELLNEQVAHIAEAYKLVTLDPKIADDVPGSVFDVMTECAQCVVRLQQVIKEDQQRMATTMKQLDRKKERERKVLEQEAAIQKME
;
A
#
# COMPACT_ATOMS: atom_id res chain seq x y z
N GLY A 1 -17.49 -2.57 31.06
CA GLY A 1 -16.49 -2.21 30.03
C GLY A 1 -17.15 -1.28 29.03
N ARG A 2 -16.41 -0.33 28.45
CA ARG A 2 -16.92 0.51 27.35
C ARG A 2 -17.15 -0.37 26.10
N LYS A 3 -18.13 -0.04 25.26
CA LYS A 3 -18.41 -0.80 24.03
C LYS A 3 -17.26 -0.64 23.05
N THR A 4 -16.77 -1.75 22.52
CA THR A 4 -15.73 -1.80 21.50
C THR A 4 -16.16 -2.77 20.41
N PHE A 5 -16.06 -2.34 19.17
CA PHE A 5 -16.36 -3.16 18.00
C PHE A 5 -15.06 -3.44 17.25
N ARG A 6 -14.88 -4.68 16.79
CA ARG A 6 -13.75 -5.10 15.97
C ARG A 6 -14.27 -5.51 14.61
N LYS A 7 -13.55 -5.14 13.54
CA LYS A 7 -13.86 -5.62 12.19
C LYS A 7 -13.72 -7.15 12.12
N VAL A 8 -14.81 -7.86 11.88
CA VAL A 8 -14.84 -9.35 11.83
C VAL A 8 -14.66 -9.90 10.41
N GLN A 9 -15.10 -9.16 9.38
CA GLN A 9 -15.10 -9.65 8.00
C GLN A 9 -14.08 -8.91 7.13
N CYS A 10 -13.23 -9.69 6.46
CA CYS A 10 -12.51 -9.27 5.26
C CYS A 10 -13.30 -9.81 4.06
N PRO A 11 -13.72 -8.97 3.09
CA PRO A 11 -14.41 -9.45 1.90
C PRO A 11 -13.58 -10.53 1.17
N PRO A 12 -14.19 -11.61 0.66
CA PRO A 12 -13.48 -12.61 -0.11
C PRO A 12 -12.82 -11.95 -1.34
N GLY A 13 -11.51 -12.15 -1.50
CA GLY A 13 -10.71 -11.52 -2.56
C GLY A 13 -9.91 -10.28 -2.13
N TYR A 14 -10.20 -9.70 -0.97
CA TYR A 14 -9.28 -8.75 -0.32
C TYR A 14 -8.28 -9.52 0.53
N ARG A 15 -6.98 -9.22 0.41
CA ARG A 15 -6.02 -9.69 1.43
C ARG A 15 -6.48 -9.17 2.79
N PRO A 16 -6.40 -9.96 3.88
CA PRO A 16 -6.65 -9.44 5.22
C PRO A 16 -5.84 -8.16 5.35
N ALA A 17 -6.53 -7.02 5.52
CA ALA A 17 -5.85 -5.76 5.76
C ALA A 17 -4.89 -6.02 6.92
N ALA A 18 -3.59 -5.79 6.71
CA ALA A 18 -2.57 -6.07 7.72
C ALA A 18 -2.83 -5.31 9.03
N THR A 19 -3.71 -4.31 8.99
CA THR A 19 -4.10 -3.46 10.10
C THR A 19 -5.49 -3.85 10.60
N GLU A 20 -5.55 -4.32 11.83
CA GLU A 20 -6.80 -4.45 12.57
C GLU A 20 -7.39 -3.07 12.82
N VAL A 21 -8.72 -2.95 12.70
CA VAL A 21 -9.43 -1.70 12.94
C VAL A 21 -10.46 -1.92 14.04
N PHE A 22 -10.37 -1.06 15.06
CA PHE A 22 -11.27 -1.02 16.19
C PHE A 22 -12.10 0.25 16.15
N LEU A 23 -13.37 0.14 16.51
CA LEU A 23 -14.26 1.25 16.79
C LEU A 23 -14.55 1.26 18.29
N TYR A 24 -14.24 2.35 18.97
CA TYR A 24 -14.40 2.46 20.42
C TYR A 24 -15.00 3.81 20.82
N PHE A 25 -15.74 3.80 21.93
CA PHE A 25 -16.34 5.00 22.51
C PHE A 25 -15.51 5.53 23.67
N TRP A 26 -15.40 6.84 23.75
CA TRP A 26 -14.73 7.59 24.81
C TRP A 26 -15.71 8.60 25.43
N ASP A 27 -15.83 8.60 26.76
CA ASP A 27 -16.77 9.47 27.47
C ASP A 27 -16.12 10.81 27.87
N ASP A 28 -16.85 11.66 28.58
CA ASP A 28 -16.43 13.01 28.96
C ASP A 28 -15.41 13.07 30.10
N ARG A 29 -15.03 11.93 30.70
CA ARG A 29 -14.13 11.90 31.88
C ARG A 29 -12.73 12.42 31.60
N ASP A 30 -12.26 12.27 30.36
CA ASP A 30 -10.94 12.72 29.91
C ASP A 30 -11.01 14.08 29.19
N GLY A 31 -12.17 14.73 29.23
CA GLY A 31 -12.42 16.05 28.66
C GLY A 31 -13.33 16.01 27.43
N PRO A 32 -14.05 17.11 27.16
CA PRO A 32 -15.03 17.19 26.07
C PRO A 32 -14.39 17.05 24.68
N THR A 33 -13.09 17.33 24.55
CA THR A 33 -12.34 17.21 23.29
C THR A 33 -12.05 15.76 22.88
N CYS A 34 -12.01 14.87 23.86
CA CYS A 34 -11.71 13.45 23.66
C CYS A 34 -12.97 12.58 23.67
N GLN A 35 -14.13 13.17 23.98
CA GLN A 35 -15.41 12.48 23.98
C GLN A 35 -15.84 12.12 22.55
N GLY A 36 -16.42 10.93 22.39
CA GLY A 36 -17.05 10.48 21.15
C GLY A 36 -16.61 9.10 20.69
N TRP A 37 -16.76 8.85 19.40
CA TRP A 37 -16.44 7.60 18.73
C TRP A 37 -15.15 7.71 17.92
N TRP A 38 -14.32 6.67 17.99
CA TRP A 38 -12.97 6.69 17.46
C TRP A 38 -12.65 5.40 16.70
N PHE A 39 -12.01 5.53 15.54
CA PHE A 39 -11.41 4.44 14.78
C PHE A 39 -9.90 4.42 15.00
N GLY A 40 -9.34 3.27 15.33
CA GLY A 40 -7.89 3.12 15.51
C GLY A 40 -7.37 1.71 15.32
N SER A 41 -6.05 1.58 15.31
CA SER A 41 -5.35 0.29 15.24
C SER A 41 -5.43 -0.50 16.54
N GLN A 42 -5.65 0.19 17.66
CA GLN A 42 -5.84 -0.37 18.99
C GLN A 42 -6.77 0.52 19.82
N VAL A 43 -7.50 -0.07 20.76
CA VAL A 43 -8.32 0.69 21.72
C VAL A 43 -7.41 1.55 22.60
N GLY A 44 -7.55 2.89 22.49
CA GLY A 44 -6.70 3.84 23.21
C GLY A 44 -5.25 3.94 22.72
N GLY A 45 -4.98 3.46 21.49
CA GLY A 45 -3.69 3.66 20.85
C GLY A 45 -3.51 5.09 20.33
N THR A 46 -2.27 5.43 19.95
CA THR A 46 -1.92 6.74 19.37
C THR A 46 -2.47 6.93 17.97
N ASP A 47 -2.65 5.85 17.23
CA ASP A 47 -3.11 5.90 15.84
C ASP A 47 -4.64 5.99 15.77
N VAL A 48 -5.13 7.20 15.50
CA VAL A 48 -6.53 7.49 15.23
C VAL A 48 -6.71 7.82 13.74
N PHE A 49 -7.60 7.10 13.09
CA PHE A 49 -7.91 7.32 11.68
C PHE A 49 -9.08 8.30 11.53
N LEU A 50 -10.16 8.05 12.25
CA LEU A 50 -11.41 8.80 12.15
C LEU A 50 -11.99 9.00 13.55
N CYS A 51 -12.66 10.13 13.75
CA CYS A 51 -13.36 10.43 14.97
C CYS A 51 -14.72 11.08 14.69
N ASN A 52 -15.63 10.97 15.65
CA ASN A 52 -16.87 11.70 15.67
C ASN A 52 -17.18 12.05 17.13
N GLN A 53 -17.34 13.34 17.43
CA GLN A 53 -17.50 13.85 18.80
C GLN A 53 -18.91 13.67 19.38
N GLN A 54 -19.81 12.93 18.69
CA GLN A 54 -21.13 12.65 19.22
C GLN A 54 -21.04 11.80 20.51
N GLY A 55 -21.59 12.34 21.60
CA GLY A 55 -21.63 11.70 22.92
C GLY A 55 -22.68 10.60 23.09
N THR A 56 -23.21 10.06 21.99
CA THR A 56 -24.27 9.03 22.00
C THR A 56 -23.70 7.65 22.34
N LEU A 57 -24.48 6.83 23.03
CA LEU A 57 -24.11 5.43 23.35
C LEU A 57 -24.14 4.49 22.13
N GLU A 58 -24.64 4.98 21.01
CA GLU A 58 -24.66 4.30 19.72
C GLU A 58 -23.73 5.04 18.75
N PRO A 59 -22.99 4.28 17.92
CA PRO A 59 -22.08 4.88 16.96
C PRO A 59 -22.86 5.68 15.92
N PRO A 60 -22.37 6.89 15.55
CA PRO A 60 -23.01 7.71 14.54
C PRO A 60 -22.98 7.02 13.18
N ARG A 61 -24.06 7.17 12.43
CA ARG A 61 -24.18 6.56 11.10
C ARG A 61 -23.24 7.20 10.09
N SER A 62 -23.00 8.50 10.18
CA SER A 62 -22.24 9.31 9.20
C SER A 62 -21.45 10.43 9.90
N GLU A 63 -20.92 11.38 9.12
CA GLU A 63 -20.19 12.57 9.62
C GLU A 63 -18.88 12.21 10.34
N TRP A 64 -18.15 11.22 9.82
CA TRP A 64 -16.85 10.84 10.36
C TRP A 64 -15.78 11.83 9.91
N VAL A 65 -14.98 12.33 10.84
CA VAL A 65 -13.93 13.32 10.59
C VAL A 65 -12.57 12.63 10.69
N TRP A 66 -11.67 12.88 9.74
CA TRP A 66 -10.28 12.44 9.85
C TRP A 66 -9.55 13.18 10.97
N SER A 67 -8.42 12.63 11.40
CA SER A 67 -7.53 13.33 12.34
C SER A 67 -7.00 14.67 11.80
N ASP A 68 -7.10 14.93 10.49
CA ASP A 68 -6.76 16.20 9.85
C ASP A 68 -7.93 17.21 9.77
N GLY A 69 -9.13 16.83 10.21
CA GLY A 69 -10.32 17.68 10.21
C GLY A 69 -11.22 17.55 8.97
N LEU A 70 -10.91 16.68 8.00
CA LEU A 70 -11.75 16.47 6.83
C LEU A 70 -12.90 15.49 7.09
N VAL A 71 -14.13 15.90 6.76
CA VAL A 71 -15.33 15.06 6.87
C VAL A 71 -15.41 14.06 5.71
N LYS A 72 -15.71 12.79 6.00
CA LYS A 72 -15.98 11.73 5.02
C LYS A 72 -17.43 11.26 5.13
N ASP A 73 -18.21 11.55 4.09
CA ASP A 73 -19.58 11.05 3.94
C ASP A 73 -19.65 9.63 3.35
N GLU A 74 -18.53 9.11 2.85
CA GLU A 74 -18.43 7.77 2.25
C GLU A 74 -18.53 6.63 3.27
N ILE A 75 -18.25 6.92 4.54
CA ILE A 75 -18.16 5.90 5.60
C ILE A 75 -19.48 5.89 6.36
N VAL A 76 -20.18 4.76 6.25
CA VAL A 76 -21.45 4.54 6.94
C VAL A 76 -21.30 3.42 7.96
N VAL A 77 -21.68 3.69 9.22
CA VAL A 77 -21.82 2.67 10.25
C VAL A 77 -23.28 2.28 10.35
N MET A 78 -23.54 0.98 10.22
CA MET A 78 -24.88 0.40 10.21
C MET A 78 -24.88 -0.90 11.01
N SER A 79 -26.05 -1.29 11.49
CA SER A 79 -26.20 -2.54 12.22
C SER A 79 -26.00 -3.75 11.29
N ILE A 80 -25.74 -4.92 11.88
CA ILE A 80 -25.59 -6.15 11.09
C ILE A 80 -26.91 -6.48 10.39
N GLU A 81 -28.03 -6.25 11.06
CA GLU A 81 -29.38 -6.46 10.52
C GLU A 81 -29.66 -5.53 9.34
N GLU A 82 -29.34 -4.24 9.46
CA GLU A 82 -29.46 -3.27 8.36
C GLU A 82 -28.60 -3.67 7.16
N LYS A 83 -27.35 -4.10 7.41
CA LYS A 83 -26.45 -4.56 6.36
C LYS A 83 -26.96 -5.83 5.68
N MET A 84 -27.55 -6.76 6.42
CA MET A 84 -28.15 -7.98 5.87
C MET A 84 -29.36 -7.65 4.98
N ALA A 85 -30.25 -6.76 5.44
CA ALA A 85 -31.39 -6.31 4.66
C ALA A 85 -30.97 -5.64 3.33
N MET A 86 -29.91 -4.81 3.34
CA MET A 86 -29.41 -4.19 2.10
C MET A 86 -28.78 -5.19 1.12
N ASN A 87 -28.17 -6.27 1.60
CA ASN A 87 -27.56 -7.26 0.73
C ASN A 87 -28.59 -8.23 0.09
N GLU A 88 -29.75 -8.43 0.72
CA GLU A 88 -30.81 -9.31 0.20
C GLU A 88 -31.48 -8.71 -1.05
N ASP A 89 -31.67 -7.39 -1.09
CA ASP A 89 -32.26 -6.68 -2.24
C ASP A 89 -31.36 -6.71 -3.50
N ASP A 90 -30.05 -6.93 -3.36
CA ASP A 90 -29.10 -7.01 -4.48
C ASP A 90 -29.07 -8.39 -5.17
N CYS A 91 -29.80 -9.39 -4.67
CA CYS A 91 -29.76 -10.78 -5.19
C CYS A 91 -30.98 -11.21 -6.06
N GLU A 92 -32.02 -10.40 -6.23
CA GLU A 92 -33.22 -10.77 -7.01
C GLU A 92 -33.31 -10.07 -8.37
N PHE A 93 -32.38 -10.34 -9.28
CA PHE A 93 -32.61 -10.12 -10.73
C PHE A 93 -31.93 -11.18 -11.60
N VAL A 94 -32.31 -12.44 -11.42
CA VAL A 94 -32.14 -13.48 -12.44
C VAL A 94 -33.49 -14.20 -12.59
N GLY A 95 -34.44 -13.50 -13.21
CA GLY A 95 -35.69 -14.10 -13.67
C GLY A 95 -35.49 -14.69 -15.06
N ASP A 96 -35.42 -16.02 -15.14
CA ASP A 96 -35.66 -16.77 -16.36
C ASP A 96 -37.05 -16.40 -16.89
N SER A 97 -37.10 -15.66 -17.99
CA SER A 97 -38.34 -15.26 -18.66
C SER A 97 -38.30 -15.68 -20.12
N GLU A 98 -38.53 -16.98 -20.36
CA GLU A 98 -39.12 -17.43 -21.63
C GLU A 98 -40.64 -17.44 -21.49
N GLY A 99 -41.29 -16.35 -21.90
CA GLY A 99 -42.75 -16.22 -21.81
C GLY A 99 -43.30 -15.01 -22.58
N VAL A 100 -43.51 -15.21 -23.88
CA VAL A 100 -44.52 -14.61 -24.78
C VAL A 100 -45.22 -13.30 -24.31
N VAL A 101 -44.85 -12.21 -25.01
CA VAL A 101 -45.55 -10.94 -25.32
C VAL A 101 -47.01 -10.75 -24.85
N ASP A 102 -47.31 -9.63 -24.19
CA ASP A 102 -48.08 -8.52 -24.80
C ASP A 102 -48.03 -7.18 -24.02
N SER A 103 -47.98 -6.10 -24.82
CA SER A 103 -48.45 -4.72 -24.62
C SER A 103 -48.06 -3.86 -23.41
N SER A 104 -47.41 -2.74 -23.76
CA SER A 104 -47.64 -1.37 -23.29
C SER A 104 -47.26 -1.01 -21.85
N PHE A 105 -46.00 -0.66 -21.65
CA PHE A 105 -45.60 0.29 -20.60
C PHE A 105 -44.70 1.38 -21.20
N SER A 106 -45.31 2.53 -21.48
CA SER A 106 -44.59 3.75 -21.87
C SER A 106 -44.24 4.51 -20.60
N GLY A 107 -43.01 4.33 -20.11
CA GLY A 107 -42.55 4.98 -18.89
C GLY A 107 -41.03 5.10 -18.83
N GLY A 108 -40.51 6.24 -19.30
CA GLY A 108 -39.24 6.86 -18.88
C GLY A 108 -38.05 5.96 -18.55
N GLY A 109 -37.62 5.10 -19.48
CA GLY A 109 -36.37 4.37 -19.34
C GLY A 109 -35.17 5.29 -19.57
N ALA A 110 -34.44 5.63 -18.52
CA ALA A 110 -33.04 6.02 -18.67
C ALA A 110 -32.38 4.89 -19.47
N SER A 111 -31.86 5.24 -20.65
CA SER A 111 -31.38 4.27 -21.63
C SER A 111 -30.29 3.41 -20.98
N GLU A 112 -30.36 2.09 -21.15
CA GLU A 112 -29.30 1.14 -20.75
C GLU A 112 -27.89 1.61 -21.16
N PHE A 113 -27.82 2.35 -22.26
CA PHE A 113 -26.64 3.04 -22.75
C PHE A 113 -26.05 4.06 -21.77
N GLU A 114 -26.89 4.80 -21.05
CA GLU A 114 -26.48 5.82 -20.07
C GLU A 114 -25.86 5.16 -18.82
N LEU A 115 -26.41 4.02 -18.38
CA LEU A 115 -25.83 3.21 -17.30
C LEU A 115 -24.48 2.60 -17.70
N LEU A 116 -24.33 2.11 -18.94
CA LEU A 116 -23.06 1.61 -19.46
C LEU A 116 -22.00 2.72 -19.57
N SER A 117 -22.39 3.92 -20.01
CA SER A 117 -21.50 5.08 -20.08
C SER A 117 -21.03 5.54 -18.69
N GLN A 118 -21.93 5.51 -17.69
CA GLN A 118 -21.59 5.83 -16.31
C GLN A 118 -20.63 4.79 -15.69
N ARG A 119 -20.80 3.50 -16.00
CA ARG A 119 -19.84 2.45 -15.59
C ARG A 119 -18.48 2.60 -16.27
N ALA A 120 -18.44 2.88 -17.58
CA ALA A 120 -17.20 3.06 -18.33
C ALA A 120 -16.37 4.26 -17.85
N SER A 121 -17.04 5.37 -17.50
CA SER A 121 -16.37 6.55 -16.94
C SER A 121 -15.81 6.29 -15.53
N SER A 122 -16.54 5.57 -14.68
CA SER A 122 -16.07 5.15 -13.35
C SER A 122 -14.82 4.27 -13.44
N LEU A 123 -14.82 3.26 -14.33
CA LEU A 123 -13.66 2.40 -14.58
C LEU A 123 -12.46 3.20 -15.09
N THR A 124 -12.68 4.14 -16.02
CA THR A 124 -11.61 5.00 -16.53
C THR A 124 -10.96 5.83 -15.42
N ASN A 125 -11.76 6.38 -14.50
CA ASN A 125 -11.25 7.14 -13.35
C ASN A 125 -10.47 6.26 -12.38
N LEU A 126 -10.94 5.03 -12.14
CA LEU A 126 -10.22 4.04 -11.32
C LEU A 126 -8.86 3.71 -11.92
N TRP A 127 -8.80 3.46 -13.23
CA TRP A 127 -7.56 3.17 -13.96
C TRP A 127 -6.58 4.35 -13.92
N LYS A 128 -7.06 5.58 -14.09
CA LYS A 128 -6.24 6.80 -13.94
C LYS A 128 -5.69 6.95 -12.52
N ALA A 129 -6.50 6.68 -11.50
CA ALA A 129 -6.06 6.71 -10.11
C ALA A 129 -4.99 5.64 -9.81
N ALA A 130 -5.16 4.43 -10.35
CA ALA A 130 -4.19 3.34 -10.24
C ALA A 130 -2.87 3.70 -10.93
N ALA A 131 -2.92 4.23 -12.16
CA ALA A 131 -1.74 4.68 -12.90
C ALA A 131 -1.00 5.81 -12.16
N LYS A 132 -1.72 6.81 -11.64
CA LYS A 132 -1.12 7.89 -10.84
C LYS A 132 -0.46 7.37 -9.56
N LYS A 133 -1.10 6.42 -8.88
CA LYS A 133 -0.54 5.77 -7.68
C LYS A 133 0.75 5.01 -8.02
N ALA A 134 0.76 4.26 -9.12
CA ALA A 134 1.94 3.57 -9.63
C ALA A 134 3.07 4.55 -9.95
N GLN A 135 2.77 5.62 -10.69
CA GLN A 135 3.74 6.65 -11.05
C GLN A 135 4.38 7.31 -9.81
N ASN A 136 3.57 7.70 -8.83
CA ASN A 136 4.07 8.28 -7.58
C ASN A 136 4.96 7.30 -6.81
N LYS A 137 4.61 6.01 -6.78
CA LYS A 137 5.40 4.97 -6.13
C LYS A 137 6.75 4.78 -6.84
N VAL A 138 6.76 4.76 -8.17
CA VAL A 138 7.99 4.65 -8.97
C VAL A 138 8.91 5.85 -8.75
N ALA A 139 8.38 7.08 -8.76
CA ALA A 139 9.18 8.29 -8.52
C ALA A 139 9.78 8.32 -7.10
N SER A 140 9.02 7.87 -6.10
CA SER A 140 9.52 7.74 -4.73
C SER A 140 10.63 6.68 -4.63
N LEU A 141 10.49 5.54 -5.33
CA LEU A 141 11.50 4.49 -5.36
C LEU A 141 12.77 4.95 -6.06
N GLU A 142 12.66 5.65 -7.18
CA GLU A 142 13.80 6.22 -7.89
C GLU A 142 14.63 7.14 -6.98
N THR A 143 13.96 8.02 -6.22
CA THR A 143 14.63 8.90 -5.26
C THR A 143 15.33 8.08 -4.15
N SER A 144 14.64 7.08 -3.60
CA SER A 144 15.19 6.23 -2.54
C SER A 144 16.39 5.38 -2.98
N VAL A 145 16.34 4.85 -4.21
CA VAL A 145 17.44 4.10 -4.82
C VAL A 145 18.63 5.05 -5.02
N ASN A 146 18.42 6.24 -5.58
CA ASN A 146 19.49 7.21 -5.78
C ASN A 146 20.18 7.62 -4.46
N GLN A 147 19.41 7.83 -3.38
CA GLN A 147 19.97 8.10 -2.05
C GLN A 147 20.80 6.93 -1.50
N THR A 148 20.28 5.70 -1.64
CA THR A 148 21.01 4.49 -1.22
C THR A 148 22.31 4.35 -2.02
N MET A 149 22.28 4.71 -3.29
CA MET A 149 23.44 4.67 -4.18
C MET A 149 24.52 5.67 -3.83
N GLU A 150 24.14 6.86 -3.41
CA GLU A 150 25.08 7.85 -2.88
C GLU A 150 25.74 7.34 -1.60
N MET A 151 24.99 6.70 -0.71
CA MET A 151 25.54 6.07 0.51
C MET A 151 26.50 4.92 0.19
N VAL A 152 26.17 4.03 -0.77
CA VAL A 152 27.06 2.95 -1.20
C VAL A 152 28.36 3.54 -1.77
N THR A 153 28.25 4.55 -2.63
CA THR A 153 29.42 5.21 -3.24
C THR A 153 30.31 5.82 -2.18
N GLN A 154 29.72 6.54 -1.23
CA GLN A 154 30.45 7.14 -0.11
C GLN A 154 31.15 6.07 0.75
N ALA A 155 30.47 4.96 1.05
CA ALA A 155 31.03 3.85 1.82
C ALA A 155 32.17 3.11 1.09
N VAL A 156 32.16 3.09 -0.24
CA VAL A 156 33.23 2.51 -1.07
C VAL A 156 34.45 3.45 -1.16
N GLU A 157 34.22 4.75 -1.28
CA GLU A 157 35.28 5.76 -1.47
C GLU A 157 35.97 6.15 -0.17
N SER A 158 35.22 6.28 0.93
CA SER A 158 35.83 6.36 2.24
C SER A 158 36.39 4.97 2.55
N ASP A 159 37.68 4.87 2.90
CA ASP A 159 38.43 3.62 3.14
C ASP A 159 37.94 2.85 4.39
N ALA A 160 36.63 2.86 4.66
CA ALA A 160 36.07 2.90 5.98
C ALA A 160 34.69 2.25 6.13
N ASP A 161 34.56 1.68 7.32
CA ASP A 161 33.36 1.24 8.01
C ASP A 161 32.56 0.12 7.34
N GLU A 162 32.95 -1.10 7.70
CA GLU A 162 32.19 -2.32 7.46
C GLU A 162 30.70 -2.19 7.85
N GLY A 163 30.38 -1.42 8.89
CA GLY A 163 29.01 -1.17 9.31
C GLY A 163 28.19 -0.38 8.27
N LEU A 164 28.81 0.57 7.58
CA LEU A 164 28.14 1.32 6.49
C LEU A 164 27.87 0.43 5.29
N ILE A 165 28.79 -0.49 4.96
CA ILE A 165 28.61 -1.44 3.85
C ILE A 165 27.45 -2.40 4.15
N TYR A 166 27.38 -2.95 5.37
CA TYR A 166 26.26 -3.82 5.75
C TYR A 166 24.92 -3.09 5.76
N ARG A 167 24.89 -1.85 6.28
CA ARG A 167 23.68 -1.02 6.26
C ARG A 167 23.22 -0.69 4.84
N ALA A 168 24.16 -0.36 3.96
CA ALA A 168 23.85 -0.10 2.56
C ALA A 168 23.31 -1.37 1.86
N GLN A 169 23.83 -2.55 2.22
CA GLN A 169 23.32 -3.84 1.74
C GLN A 169 21.90 -4.13 2.20
N GLU A 170 21.60 -3.86 3.46
CA GLU A 170 20.24 -4.00 4.00
C GLU A 170 19.24 -3.10 3.27
N LEU A 171 19.57 -1.82 3.12
CA LEU A 171 18.73 -0.86 2.38
C LEU A 171 18.52 -1.29 0.93
N LEU A 172 19.55 -1.77 0.25
CA LEU A 172 19.43 -2.23 -1.14
C LEU A 172 18.49 -3.45 -1.25
N ASN A 173 18.52 -4.37 -0.28
CA ASN A 173 17.60 -5.51 -0.24
C ASN A 173 16.14 -5.09 0.01
N GLU A 174 15.92 -4.09 0.87
CA GLU A 174 14.59 -3.49 1.06
C GLU A 174 14.07 -2.85 -0.24
N GLN A 175 14.92 -2.14 -0.98
CA GLN A 175 14.55 -1.56 -2.27
C GLN A 175 14.16 -2.63 -3.30
N VAL A 176 14.85 -3.77 -3.34
CA VAL A 176 14.46 -4.91 -4.20
C VAL A 176 13.04 -5.38 -3.89
N ALA A 177 12.69 -5.49 -2.61
CA ALA A 177 11.35 -5.90 -2.19
C ALA A 177 10.28 -4.90 -2.63
N HIS A 178 10.55 -3.59 -2.45
CA HIS A 178 9.62 -2.55 -2.89
C HIS A 178 9.45 -2.46 -4.40
N ILE A 179 10.53 -2.65 -5.16
CA ILE A 179 10.47 -2.71 -6.62
C ILE A 179 9.68 -3.93 -7.09
N ALA A 180 9.83 -5.09 -6.44
CA ALA A 180 9.04 -6.27 -6.76
C ALA A 180 7.54 -6.06 -6.49
N GLU A 181 7.18 -5.29 -5.46
CA GLU A 181 5.80 -4.87 -5.20
C GLU A 181 5.29 -3.89 -6.26
N ALA A 182 6.08 -2.87 -6.61
CA ALA A 182 5.72 -1.91 -7.65
C ALA A 182 5.53 -2.60 -9.02
N TYR A 183 6.40 -3.56 -9.37
CA TYR A 183 6.27 -4.34 -10.59
C TYR A 183 4.92 -5.07 -10.66
N LYS A 184 4.46 -5.66 -9.54
CA LYS A 184 3.14 -6.33 -9.48
C LYS A 184 1.98 -5.37 -9.67
N LEU A 185 2.12 -4.10 -9.28
CA LEU A 185 1.08 -3.08 -9.46
C LEU A 185 1.01 -2.57 -10.90
N VAL A 186 2.16 -2.53 -11.58
CA VAL A 186 2.27 -1.95 -12.92
C VAL A 186 2.04 -3.00 -14.01
N THR A 187 2.34 -4.27 -13.72
CA THR A 187 2.09 -5.36 -14.68
C THR A 187 0.61 -5.71 -14.64
N LEU A 188 -0.12 -5.27 -15.67
CA LEU A 188 -1.51 -5.66 -15.88
C LEU A 188 -1.60 -7.17 -16.09
N ASP A 189 -2.65 -7.80 -15.54
CA ASP A 189 -3.02 -9.14 -15.96
C ASP A 189 -3.34 -9.08 -17.46
N PRO A 190 -2.75 -9.93 -18.31
CA PRO A 190 -3.02 -9.93 -19.75
C PRO A 190 -4.51 -10.04 -20.10
N LYS A 191 -5.34 -10.60 -19.21
CA LYS A 191 -6.80 -10.66 -19.41
C LYS A 191 -7.50 -9.30 -19.28
N ILE A 192 -6.91 -8.38 -18.53
CA ILE A 192 -7.47 -7.06 -18.25
C ILE A 192 -6.93 -6.03 -19.25
N ALA A 193 -5.80 -6.32 -19.90
CA ALA A 193 -5.14 -5.40 -20.83
C ALA A 193 -6.03 -4.95 -22.00
N ASP A 194 -6.94 -5.81 -22.47
CA ASP A 194 -7.84 -5.51 -23.60
C ASP A 194 -8.90 -4.44 -23.25
N ASP A 195 -9.24 -4.29 -21.97
CA ASP A 195 -10.28 -3.35 -21.50
C ASP A 195 -9.69 -1.99 -21.07
N VAL A 196 -8.37 -1.85 -21.04
CA VAL A 196 -7.71 -0.62 -20.55
C VAL A 196 -7.70 0.44 -21.66
N PRO A 197 -8.17 1.68 -21.38
CA PRO A 197 -8.04 2.77 -22.34
C PRO A 197 -6.59 2.99 -22.76
N GLY A 198 -6.31 3.12 -24.07
CA GLY A 198 -4.94 3.23 -24.59
C GLY A 198 -4.07 4.27 -23.88
N SER A 199 -4.64 5.44 -23.54
CA SER A 199 -3.92 6.48 -22.78
C SER A 199 -3.42 6.04 -21.39
N VAL A 200 -4.12 5.12 -20.72
CA VAL A 200 -3.67 4.58 -19.42
C VAL A 200 -2.69 3.44 -19.64
N PHE A 201 -2.90 2.64 -20.68
CA PHE A 201 -1.97 1.58 -21.07
C PHE A 201 -0.57 2.12 -21.36
N ASP A 202 -0.46 3.25 -22.06
CA ASP A 202 0.83 3.90 -22.36
C ASP A 202 1.55 4.30 -21.06
N VAL A 203 0.84 4.94 -20.12
CA VAL A 203 1.41 5.35 -18.82
C VAL A 203 1.85 4.14 -17.99
N MET A 204 1.06 3.06 -17.96
CA MET A 204 1.43 1.84 -17.25
C MET A 204 2.63 1.16 -17.90
N THR A 205 2.72 1.16 -19.23
CA THR A 205 3.86 0.62 -19.97
C THR A 205 5.14 1.41 -19.69
N GLU A 206 5.07 2.75 -19.68
CA GLU A 206 6.20 3.60 -19.30
C GLU A 206 6.65 3.35 -17.85
N CYS A 207 5.70 3.22 -16.92
CA CYS A 207 6.00 2.85 -15.54
C CYS A 207 6.68 1.47 -15.48
N ALA A 208 6.24 0.49 -16.27
CA ALA A 208 6.80 -0.86 -16.30
C ALA A 208 8.26 -0.82 -16.76
N GLN A 209 8.53 -0.09 -17.84
CA GLN A 209 9.88 0.13 -18.36
C GLN A 209 10.78 0.85 -17.35
N CYS A 210 10.25 1.81 -16.59
CA CYS A 210 10.98 2.46 -15.51
C CYS A 210 11.36 1.47 -14.40
N VAL A 211 10.41 0.63 -13.95
CA VAL A 211 10.66 -0.40 -12.94
C VAL A 211 11.73 -1.39 -13.41
N VAL A 212 11.69 -1.82 -14.68
CA VAL A 212 12.73 -2.71 -15.25
C VAL A 212 14.10 -2.05 -15.27
N ARG A 213 14.19 -0.76 -15.62
CA ARG A 213 15.45 0.00 -15.55
C ARG A 213 15.99 0.07 -14.12
N LEU A 214 15.13 0.37 -13.14
CA LEU A 214 15.53 0.41 -11.73
C LEU A 214 16.00 -0.97 -11.23
N GLN A 215 15.35 -2.07 -11.64
CA GLN A 215 15.80 -3.43 -11.32
C GLN A 215 17.23 -3.70 -11.84
N GLN A 216 17.52 -3.26 -13.07
CA GLN A 216 18.84 -3.42 -13.67
C GLN A 216 19.91 -2.63 -12.91
N VAL A 217 19.61 -1.37 -12.54
CA VAL A 217 20.52 -0.53 -11.73
C VAL A 217 20.82 -1.20 -10.39
N ILE A 218 19.79 -1.60 -9.63
CA ILE A 218 19.99 -2.28 -8.34
C ILE A 218 20.83 -3.54 -8.48
N LYS A 219 20.63 -4.33 -9.54
CA LYS A 219 21.40 -5.54 -9.79
C LYS A 219 22.89 -5.24 -10.02
N GLU A 220 23.20 -4.21 -10.81
CA GLU A 220 24.58 -3.75 -11.02
C GLU A 220 25.22 -3.31 -9.71
N ASP A 221 24.46 -2.67 -8.83
CA ASP A 221 24.96 -2.17 -7.55
C ASP A 221 25.13 -3.26 -6.50
N GLN A 222 24.26 -4.26 -6.48
CA GLN A 222 24.48 -5.48 -5.71
C GLN A 222 25.78 -6.16 -6.12
N GLN A 223 26.11 -6.19 -7.41
CA GLN A 223 27.37 -6.73 -7.90
C GLN A 223 28.57 -5.88 -7.47
N ARG A 224 28.48 -4.55 -7.58
CA ARG A 224 29.53 -3.61 -7.12
C ARG A 224 29.78 -3.72 -5.61
N MET A 225 28.73 -3.87 -4.82
CA MET A 225 28.85 -4.04 -3.38
C MET A 225 29.45 -5.40 -3.02
N ALA A 226 29.04 -6.47 -3.70
CA ALA A 226 29.62 -7.81 -3.48
C ALA A 226 31.12 -7.86 -3.82
N THR A 227 31.58 -7.17 -4.88
CA THR A 227 33.00 -7.08 -5.19
C THR A 227 33.76 -6.27 -4.13
N THR A 228 33.19 -5.17 -3.65
CA THR A 228 33.77 -4.35 -2.58
C THR A 228 33.91 -5.14 -1.27
N MET A 229 32.85 -5.84 -0.83
CA MET A 229 32.90 -6.72 0.35
C MET A 229 34.01 -7.76 0.22
N LYS A 230 34.14 -8.41 -0.95
CA LYS A 230 35.21 -9.38 -1.21
C LYS A 230 36.61 -8.75 -1.17
N GLN A 231 36.76 -7.49 -1.58
CA GLN A 231 38.01 -6.75 -1.46
C GLN A 231 38.34 -6.43 0.00
N LEU A 232 37.34 -6.03 0.78
CA LEU A 232 37.48 -5.77 2.22
C LEU A 232 37.91 -7.04 2.98
N ASP A 233 37.28 -8.18 2.71
CA ASP A 233 37.66 -9.46 3.30
C ASP A 233 39.12 -9.83 3.00
N ARG A 234 39.56 -9.60 1.76
CA ARG A 234 40.95 -9.81 1.35
C ARG A 234 41.91 -8.84 2.05
N LYS A 235 41.52 -7.59 2.28
CA LYS A 235 42.31 -6.59 3.01
C LYS A 235 42.48 -7.03 4.48
N LYS A 236 41.38 -7.38 5.15
CA LYS A 236 41.38 -7.90 6.53
C LYS A 236 42.23 -9.14 6.71
N GLU A 237 42.16 -10.08 5.76
CA GLU A 237 42.98 -11.29 5.79
C GLU A 237 44.48 -10.97 5.69
N ARG A 238 44.87 -9.97 4.88
CA ARG A 238 46.26 -9.51 4.80
C ARG A 238 46.70 -8.84 6.09
N GLU A 239 45.87 -7.96 6.65
CA GLU A 239 46.15 -7.28 7.92
C GLU A 239 46.32 -8.28 9.08
N ARG A 240 45.45 -9.31 9.15
CA ARG A 240 45.59 -10.39 10.14
C ARG A 240 46.92 -11.13 10.01
N LYS A 241 47.32 -11.46 8.77
CA LYS A 241 48.62 -12.12 8.52
C LYS A 241 49.81 -11.25 8.91
N VAL A 242 49.73 -9.94 8.70
CA VAL A 242 50.78 -8.99 9.13
C VAL A 242 50.88 -8.98 10.66
N LEU A 243 49.75 -8.85 11.37
CA LEU A 243 49.72 -8.88 12.83
C LEU A 243 50.24 -10.22 13.40
N GLU A 244 49.90 -11.34 12.78
CA GLU A 244 50.42 -12.66 13.16
C GLU A 244 51.94 -12.76 12.96
N GLN A 245 52.47 -12.21 11.85
CA GLN A 245 53.91 -12.17 11.59
C GLN A 245 54.65 -11.25 12.59
N GLU A 246 54.11 -10.07 12.87
CA GLU A 246 54.67 -9.14 13.87
C GLU A 246 54.69 -9.77 15.27
N ALA A 247 53.60 -10.42 15.68
CA ALA A 247 53.53 -11.13 16.95
C ALA A 247 54.50 -12.33 17.03
N ALA A 248 54.80 -12.97 15.90
CA ALA A 248 55.80 -14.05 15.84
C ALA A 248 57.23 -13.50 16.00
N ILE A 249 57.53 -12.35 15.39
CA ILE A 249 58.84 -11.68 15.53
C ILE A 249 59.07 -11.25 16.98
N GLN A 250 58.08 -10.63 17.63
CA GLN A 250 58.17 -10.20 19.04
C GLN A 250 58.39 -11.36 20.03
N LYS A 251 58.03 -12.60 19.68
CA LYS A 251 58.28 -13.78 20.53
C LYS A 251 59.69 -14.34 20.39
N MET A 252 60.44 -13.95 19.36
CA MET A 252 61.82 -14.38 19.13
C MET A 252 62.84 -13.43 19.75
N GLU A 253 62.44 -12.19 20.04
CA GLU A 253 63.22 -11.19 20.79
C GLU A 253 63.14 -11.42 22.30
#